data_AF-A0A838BTB4-F1
#
_entry.id   AF-A0A838BTB4-F1
#
_cell.length_a   1.000
_cell.length_b   1.000
_cell.length_c   1.000
_cell.angle_alpha   90.00
_cell.angle_beta   90.00
_cell.angle_gamma   90.00
#
_symmetry.space_group_name_H-M   'P 1'
#
loop_
_entity.id
_entity.type
_entity.pdbx_description
1 polymer ?
#
loop_
_entity_poly.entity_id
_entity_poly.type
_entity_poly.pdbx_seq_one_letter_code
_entity_poly.pdbx_strand_id
1 'polypeptide(L)'
;MRSTLLATMLGTLGAFAAGSAALAADTRIASMPFSECLSIINEAAQDVDEQPVKLVSNDDMVTVRINASDGFVTVSCDRSANKMTLTKSPVPEAAGLTASAH
;
A
#
# COMPACT_ATOMS: atom_id res chain seq x y z
N MET A 1 15.83 50.46 26.01
CA MET A 1 14.99 49.87 27.07
C MET A 1 13.60 50.47 27.00
N ARG A 2 12.57 49.61 27.09
CA ARG A 2 11.13 49.88 27.31
C ARG A 2 10.32 50.41 26.10
N SER A 3 9.56 49.52 25.45
CA SER A 3 8.11 49.46 25.69
C SER A 3 7.50 48.21 25.06
N THR A 4 7.17 47.24 25.91
CA THR A 4 6.26 46.12 25.65
C THR A 4 4.82 46.62 25.77
N LEU A 5 3.89 46.18 24.91
CA LEU A 5 2.49 45.89 25.28
C LEU A 5 1.65 45.40 24.08
N LEU A 6 0.98 44.26 24.32
CA LEU A 6 -0.33 43.80 23.80
C LEU A 6 -0.35 43.34 22.32
N ALA A 7 -0.98 42.22 21.95
CA ALA A 7 -2.15 41.59 22.54
C ALA A 7 -2.15 40.07 22.33
N THR A 8 -2.48 39.37 23.41
CA THR A 8 -3.05 38.04 23.45
C THR A 8 -4.35 37.97 22.63
N MET A 9 -4.42 37.04 21.68
CA MET A 9 -5.70 36.49 21.21
C MET A 9 -5.74 35.03 21.64
N LEU A 10 -6.45 34.80 22.74
CA LEU A 10 -6.88 33.48 23.19
C LEU A 10 -8.02 32.99 22.31
N GLY A 11 -7.88 31.74 21.86
CA GLY A 11 -8.98 30.78 21.85
C GLY A 11 -9.95 30.88 20.68
N THR A 12 -10.18 29.75 20.02
CA THR A 12 -11.37 28.92 20.32
C THR A 12 -11.39 27.68 19.42
N LEU A 13 -11.97 26.61 19.98
CA LEU A 13 -12.49 25.41 19.32
C LEU A 13 -11.41 24.42 18.84
N GLY A 14 -11.31 23.20 19.37
CA GLY A 14 -12.42 22.33 19.76
C GLY A 14 -12.53 21.23 18.71
N ALA A 15 -12.04 20.05 19.08
CA ALA A 15 -12.34 18.72 18.57
C ALA A 15 -12.76 18.58 17.09
N PHE A 16 -11.87 17.98 16.29
CA PHE A 16 -12.29 16.92 15.38
C PHE A 16 -11.53 15.65 15.73
N ALA A 17 -12.18 14.82 16.54
CA ALA A 17 -11.99 13.39 16.50
C ALA A 17 -12.51 12.89 15.14
N ALA A 18 -11.67 12.21 14.37
CA ALA A 18 -12.11 11.19 13.43
C ALA A 18 -10.87 10.41 13.02
N GLY A 19 -10.69 9.26 13.69
CA GLY A 19 -9.73 8.27 13.28
C GLY A 19 -9.96 7.94 11.81
N SER A 20 -8.98 8.25 10.99
CA SER A 20 -8.74 7.51 9.77
C SER A 20 -7.61 6.54 10.08
N ALA A 21 -7.91 5.53 10.90
CA ALA A 21 -7.27 4.24 10.70
C ALA A 21 -7.85 3.70 9.38
N ALA A 22 -7.50 4.35 8.27
CA ALA A 22 -7.41 3.62 7.03
C ALA A 22 -6.52 2.44 7.40
N LEU A 23 -7.05 1.22 7.29
CA LEU A 23 -6.23 0.03 7.27
C LEU A 23 -5.25 0.28 6.14
N ALA A 24 -4.09 0.84 6.49
CA ALA A 24 -3.10 1.27 5.55
C ALA A 24 -2.60 -0.03 4.96
N ALA A 25 -3.13 -0.39 3.78
CA ALA A 25 -2.48 -1.37 2.95
C ALA A 25 -1.02 -0.93 2.89
N ASP A 26 -0.09 -1.74 3.44
CA ASP A 26 1.31 -1.37 3.59
C ASP A 26 1.84 -1.19 2.17
N THR A 27 1.84 0.07 1.75
CA THR A 27 2.13 0.46 0.37
C THR A 27 3.51 1.08 0.38
N ARG A 28 4.45 0.38 -0.23
CA ARG A 28 5.82 0.83 -0.36
C ARG A 28 6.12 1.15 -1.81
N ILE A 29 6.74 2.30 -2.01
CA ILE A 29 7.15 2.77 -3.31
C ILE A 29 8.67 2.85 -3.31
N ALA A 30 9.30 2.22 -4.29
CA ALA A 30 10.74 2.24 -4.48
C ALA A 30 11.06 2.66 -5.92
N SER A 31 12.03 3.57 -6.07
CA SER A 31 12.56 3.91 -7.40
C SER A 31 13.61 2.90 -7.78
N MET A 32 13.41 2.18 -8.89
CA MET A 32 14.31 1.14 -9.38
C MET A 32 14.08 0.87 -10.87
N PRO A 33 15.08 0.35 -11.60
CA PRO A 33 14.92 0.01 -13.00
C PRO A 33 13.89 -1.10 -13.19
N PHE A 34 13.16 -1.03 -14.31
CA PHE A 34 12.07 -1.95 -14.63
C PHE A 34 12.51 -3.42 -14.64
N SER A 35 13.72 -3.70 -15.14
CA SER A 35 14.29 -5.05 -15.16
C SER A 35 14.51 -5.62 -13.76
N GLU A 36 14.96 -4.80 -12.82
CA GLU A 36 15.18 -5.21 -11.43
C GLU A 36 13.85 -5.46 -10.71
N CYS A 37 12.84 -4.63 -10.98
CA CYS A 37 11.48 -4.84 -10.48
C CYS A 37 10.89 -6.19 -10.96
N LEU A 38 11.11 -6.56 -12.22
CA LEU A 38 10.69 -7.87 -12.74
C LEU A 38 11.44 -9.03 -12.09
N SER A 39 12.74 -8.86 -11.80
CA SER A 39 13.51 -9.87 -11.06
C SER A 39 12.93 -10.08 -9.67
N ILE A 40 12.61 -9.00 -8.94
CA ILE A 40 12.00 -9.08 -7.59
C ILE A 40 10.66 -9.82 -7.63
N ILE A 41 9.83 -9.56 -8.64
CA ILE A 41 8.58 -10.31 -8.81
C ILE A 41 8.85 -11.81 -8.96
N ASN A 42 9.85 -12.17 -9.77
CA ASN A 42 10.19 -13.57 -10.03
C ASN A 42 10.84 -14.26 -8.83
N GLU A 43 11.62 -13.54 -8.02
CA GLU A 43 12.16 -14.02 -6.76
C GLU A 43 11.04 -14.21 -5.74
N ALA A 44 10.21 -13.20 -5.53
CA ALA A 44 9.08 -13.27 -4.60
C ALA A 44 8.10 -14.39 -4.96
N ALA A 45 7.87 -14.64 -6.25
CA ALA A 45 7.07 -15.77 -6.75
C ALA A 45 7.64 -17.14 -6.36
N GLN A 46 8.96 -17.29 -6.42
CA GLN A 46 9.64 -18.54 -6.08
C GLN A 46 9.67 -18.76 -4.57
N ASP A 47 9.84 -17.69 -3.77
CA ASP A 47 9.84 -17.76 -2.31
C ASP A 47 8.48 -18.21 -1.74
N VAL A 48 7.37 -17.85 -2.38
CA VAL A 48 6.02 -18.20 -1.90
C VAL A 48 5.48 -19.53 -2.47
N ASP A 49 6.24 -20.23 -3.32
CA ASP A 49 5.81 -21.44 -4.05
C ASP A 49 4.46 -21.29 -4.78
N GLU A 50 4.05 -20.05 -5.08
CA GLU A 50 2.75 -19.74 -5.67
C GLU A 50 2.90 -18.86 -6.91
N GLN A 51 2.22 -19.25 -7.98
CA GLN A 51 2.29 -18.53 -9.26
C GLN A 51 1.62 -17.16 -9.13
N PRO A 52 2.35 -16.05 -9.37
CA PRO A 52 1.78 -14.71 -9.33
C PRO A 52 0.68 -14.57 -10.39
N VAL A 53 -0.46 -14.06 -9.98
CA VAL A 53 -1.54 -13.70 -10.89
C VAL A 53 -1.16 -12.40 -11.60
N LYS A 54 -0.85 -12.47 -12.89
CA LYS A 54 -0.63 -11.26 -13.71
C LYS A 54 -1.96 -10.55 -13.92
N LEU A 55 -2.09 -9.36 -13.33
CA LEU A 55 -3.27 -8.51 -13.48
C LEU A 55 -3.15 -7.61 -14.71
N VAL A 56 -1.95 -7.07 -14.92
CA VAL A 56 -1.61 -6.23 -16.08
C VAL A 56 -0.21 -6.61 -16.57
N SER A 57 -0.04 -6.76 -17.88
CA SER A 57 1.27 -6.95 -18.50
C SER A 57 1.28 -6.26 -19.85
N ASN A 58 1.90 -5.08 -19.89
CA ASN A 58 2.15 -4.31 -21.11
C ASN A 58 3.62 -3.86 -21.13
N ASP A 59 4.08 -3.28 -22.24
CA ASP A 59 5.44 -2.74 -22.37
C ASP A 59 5.78 -1.69 -21.31
N ASP A 60 4.80 -0.89 -20.88
CA ASP A 60 5.04 0.20 -19.93
C ASP A 60 4.82 -0.20 -18.46
N MET A 61 3.99 -1.21 -18.21
CA MET A 61 3.58 -1.56 -16.85
C MET A 61 3.31 -3.05 -16.70
N VAL A 62 3.83 -3.62 -15.61
CA VAL A 62 3.53 -4.99 -15.19
C VAL A 62 3.01 -4.94 -13.76
N THR A 63 1.80 -5.44 -13.55
CA THR A 63 1.18 -5.57 -12.24
C THR A 63 0.86 -7.03 -11.98
N VAL A 64 1.41 -7.57 -10.90
CA VAL A 64 1.17 -8.94 -10.44
C VAL A 64 0.55 -8.92 -9.05
N ARG A 65 -0.22 -9.95 -8.74
CA ARG A 65 -0.73 -10.22 -7.42
C ARG A 65 -0.20 -11.57 -6.95
N ILE A 66 0.47 -11.57 -5.81
CA ILE A 66 0.99 -12.75 -5.14
C ILE A 66 0.08 -12.99 -3.94
N ASN A 67 -0.52 -14.17 -3.83
CA ASN A 67 -1.26 -14.51 -2.61
C ASN A 67 -0.28 -14.92 -1.52
N ALA A 68 -0.60 -14.56 -0.28
CA ALA A 68 0.14 -14.95 0.90
C ALA A 68 -0.84 -15.50 1.94
N SER A 69 -0.36 -16.26 2.92
CA SER A 69 -1.21 -16.86 3.95
C SER A 69 -2.06 -15.84 4.73
N ASP A 70 -1.60 -14.59 4.82
CA ASP A 70 -2.26 -13.50 5.53
C ASP A 70 -2.94 -12.47 4.61
N GLY A 71 -2.92 -12.66 3.28
CA GLY A 71 -3.34 -11.61 2.36
C GLY A 71 -3.02 -11.82 0.90
N PHE A 72 -2.87 -10.70 0.21
CA PHE A 72 -2.26 -10.65 -1.10
C PHE A 72 -1.37 -9.42 -1.21
N VAL A 73 -0.25 -9.59 -1.90
CA VAL A 73 0.70 -8.53 -2.21
C VAL A 73 0.55 -8.22 -3.69
N THR A 74 0.21 -6.97 -3.99
CA THR A 74 0.20 -6.48 -5.38
C THR A 74 1.50 -5.75 -5.64
N VAL A 75 2.25 -6.19 -6.66
CA VAL A 75 3.48 -5.54 -7.10
C VAL A 75 3.23 -4.95 -8.47
N SER A 76 3.47 -3.65 -8.62
CA SER A 76 3.35 -2.92 -9.87
C SER A 76 4.69 -2.29 -10.25
N CYS A 77 5.24 -2.74 -11.36
CA CYS A 77 6.44 -2.19 -11.99
C CYS A 77 6.01 -1.23 -13.09
N ASP A 78 6.42 0.03 -12.98
CA ASP A 78 6.22 1.07 -13.99
C ASP A 78 7.56 1.37 -14.67
N ARG A 79 7.62 1.14 -15.98
CA ARG A 79 8.82 1.36 -16.81
C ARG A 79 9.06 2.84 -17.06
N SER A 80 8.02 3.62 -17.33
CA SER A 80 8.14 5.06 -17.64
C SER A 80 8.59 5.85 -16.41
N ALA A 81 8.06 5.52 -15.24
CA ALA A 81 8.37 6.15 -13.97
C ALA A 81 9.60 5.55 -13.27
N ASN A 82 10.15 4.42 -13.76
CA ASN A 82 11.23 3.65 -13.11
C ASN A 82 10.92 3.40 -11.63
N LYS A 83 9.72 2.88 -11.37
CA LYS A 83 9.15 2.80 -10.03
C LYS A 83 8.49 1.46 -9.80
N MET A 84 8.77 0.87 -8.64
CA MET A 84 8.04 -0.26 -8.09
C MET A 84 7.06 0.25 -7.03
N THR A 85 5.82 -0.22 -7.10
CA THR A 85 4.81 -0.02 -6.05
C THR A 85 4.40 -1.39 -5.54
N LEU A 86 4.65 -1.65 -4.27
CA LEU A 86 4.27 -2.87 -3.57
C LEU A 86 3.15 -2.52 -2.60
N THR A 87 2.01 -3.18 -2.70
CA THR A 87 0.84 -2.94 -1.85
C THR A 87 0.46 -4.25 -1.18
N LYS A 88 0.68 -4.34 0.13
CA LYS A 88 0.19 -5.46 0.94
C LYS A 88 -1.25 -5.18 1.36
N SER A 89 -2.16 -6.04 0.93
CA SER A 89 -3.56 -5.99 1.33
C SER A 89 -3.91 -7.23 2.15
N PRO A 90 -4.60 -7.07 3.29
CA PRO A 90 -5.14 -8.23 4.01
C PRO A 90 -6.19 -8.94 3.14
N VAL A 91 -6.39 -10.24 3.35
CA VAL A 91 -7.57 -10.91 2.78
C VAL A 91 -8.77 -10.25 3.44
N PRO A 92 -9.72 -9.64 2.71
CA PRO A 92 -10.94 -9.17 3.33
C PRO A 92 -11.65 -10.38 3.95
N GLU A 93 -11.86 -10.36 5.26
CA GLU A 93 -12.69 -11.34 5.99
C GLU A 93 -14.12 -11.46 5.41
N ALA A 94 -14.50 -10.55 4.51
CA ALA A 94 -15.72 -10.57 3.72
C ALA A 94 -15.77 -11.62 2.58
N ALA A 95 -14.74 -12.45 2.38
CA ALA A 95 -14.89 -13.73 1.68
C ALA A 95 -15.51 -14.82 2.60
N GLY A 96 -16.33 -14.38 3.56
CA GLY A 96 -17.08 -15.17 4.54
C GLY A 96 -18.16 -16.06 3.92
N LEU A 97 -17.74 -17.02 3.11
CA LEU A 97 -18.47 -18.27 2.91
C LEU A 97 -18.30 -19.22 4.11
N THR A 98 -17.96 -18.75 5.32
CA THR A 98 -18.11 -19.52 6.57
C THR A 98 -18.26 -18.60 7.79
N ALA A 99 -19.42 -17.99 7.96
CA ALA A 99 -19.96 -17.78 9.31
C ALA A 99 -21.47 -18.06 9.23
N SER A 100 -21.79 -19.33 9.04
CA SER A 100 -23.12 -19.87 9.32
C SER A 100 -23.47 -19.51 10.77
N ALA A 101 -24.24 -18.44 10.93
CA ALA A 101 -25.00 -18.18 12.13
C ALA A 101 -26.35 -18.87 11.98
N HIS A 102 -26.46 -20.11 12.47
CA HIS A 102 -27.62 -20.62 13.20
C HIS A 102 -27.31 -22.00 13.78
#